data_AF-A0A1Q7HQD7-F1
#
_entry.id   AF-A0A1Q7HQD7-F1
#
_cell.length_a   1.000
_cell.length_b   1.000
_cell.length_c   1.000
_cell.angle_alpha   90.00
_cell.angle_beta   90.00
_cell.angle_gamma   90.00
#
_symmetry.space_group_name_H-M   'P 1'
#
loop_
_entity.id
_entity.type
_entity.pdbx_description
1 polymer ?
#
loop_
_entity_poly.entity_id
_entity_poly.type
_entity_poly.pdbx_seq_one_letter_code
_entity_poly.pdbx_strand_id
1 'polypeptide(L)'
;MAFANVLTGPGRQELSIDLMRYSRAAPEGVMDYLFVKLLQWGKAEGYATFNFGMAPLASVGEFSGARLWEKLAHLLFRHGEGLYNFQGLRAYKAKFHPAWVPRYMAYPEFWEWPLAVVQVSVLIAGGWRSFLQPRRGTS
;
A
#
# COMPACT_ATOMS: atom_id res chain seq x y z
N MET A 1 -5.94 19.10 -10.86
CA MET A 1 -5.10 18.25 -11.74
C MET A 1 -4.64 17.00 -10.98
N ALA A 2 -4.49 15.87 -11.66
CA ALA A 2 -3.99 14.62 -11.07
C ALA A 2 -3.13 13.88 -12.09
N PHE A 3 -2.20 13.04 -11.60
CA PHE A 3 -1.36 12.21 -12.44
C PHE A 3 -1.04 10.88 -11.73
N ALA A 4 -0.69 9.88 -12.52
CA ALA A 4 -0.10 8.63 -12.04
C ALA A 4 1.03 8.20 -12.97
N ASN A 5 2.08 7.58 -12.42
CA ASN A 5 3.03 6.83 -13.23
C ASN A 5 2.49 5.42 -13.49
N VAL A 6 2.90 4.86 -14.62
CA VAL A 6 2.42 3.57 -15.09
C VAL A 6 3.61 2.64 -15.24
N LEU A 7 3.49 1.45 -14.66
CA LEU A 7 4.49 0.39 -14.74
C LEU A 7 3.94 -0.73 -15.62
N THR A 8 4.65 -1.05 -16.70
CA THR A 8 4.21 -2.04 -17.69
C THR A 8 4.96 -3.35 -17.51
N GLY A 9 4.23 -4.43 -17.24
CA GLY A 9 4.79 -5.77 -17.21
C GLY A 9 5.12 -6.31 -18.62
N PRO A 10 6.02 -7.31 -18.70
CA PRO A 10 6.37 -7.94 -19.98
C PRO A 10 5.16 -8.61 -20.62
N GLY A 11 5.10 -8.59 -21.95
CA GLY A 11 4.07 -9.29 -22.72
C GLY A 11 2.64 -8.84 -22.45
N ARG A 12 2.44 -7.61 -21.93
CA ARG A 12 1.12 -7.06 -21.58
C ARG A 12 0.32 -7.94 -20.60
N GLN A 13 1.01 -8.70 -19.74
CA GLN A 13 0.32 -9.53 -18.75
C GLN A 13 -0.23 -8.72 -17.57
N GLU A 14 0.55 -7.78 -17.07
CA GLU A 14 0.21 -6.96 -15.91
C GLU A 14 0.48 -5.48 -16.19
N LEU A 15 -0.49 -4.65 -15.82
CA LEU A 15 -0.33 -3.20 -15.72
C LEU A 15 -0.39 -2.79 -14.26
N SER A 16 0.48 -1.90 -13.82
CA SER A 16 0.50 -1.43 -12.42
C SER A 16 0.72 0.08 -12.34
N ILE A 17 0.47 0.64 -11.16
CA ILE A 17 0.81 2.01 -10.80
C ILE A 17 1.63 2.01 -9.51
N ASP A 18 2.44 3.06 -9.33
CA ASP A 18 3.24 3.22 -8.13
C ASP A 18 2.86 4.51 -7.40
N LEU A 19 3.14 5.65 -8.02
CA LEU A 19 2.78 6.97 -7.56
C LEU A 19 1.50 7.47 -8.25
N MET A 20 0.50 7.81 -7.46
CA MET A 20 -0.65 8.60 -7.88
C MET A 20 -0.76 9.85 -6.99
N ARG A 21 -0.87 11.03 -7.60
CA ARG A 21 -0.99 12.31 -6.87
C ARG A 21 -2.03 13.21 -7.52
N TYR A 22 -2.64 14.05 -6.70
CA TYR A 22 -3.60 15.06 -7.15
C TYR A 22 -3.35 16.39 -6.43
N SER A 23 -3.71 17.49 -7.09
CA SER A 23 -3.61 18.85 -6.56
C SER A 23 -4.74 19.12 -5.55
N ARG A 24 -4.55 20.02 -4.58
CA ARG A 24 -5.62 20.46 -3.66
C ARG A 24 -6.85 21.05 -4.36
N ALA A 25 -6.67 21.67 -5.53
CA ALA A 25 -7.75 22.18 -6.36
C ALA A 25 -8.42 21.11 -7.25
N ALA A 26 -8.09 19.82 -7.07
CA ALA A 26 -8.71 18.77 -7.86
C ALA A 26 -10.15 18.52 -7.37
N PRO A 27 -11.10 18.29 -8.28
CA PRO A 27 -12.46 17.91 -7.91
C PRO A 27 -12.50 16.62 -7.09
N GLU A 28 -13.55 16.48 -6.29
CA GLU A 28 -13.85 15.22 -5.62
C GLU A 28 -13.98 14.08 -6.65
N GLY A 29 -13.48 12.88 -6.30
CA GLY A 29 -13.51 11.72 -7.18
C GLY A 29 -12.47 11.71 -8.31
N VAL A 30 -11.54 12.67 -8.37
CA VAL A 30 -10.48 12.70 -9.40
C VAL A 30 -9.64 11.40 -9.44
N MET A 31 -9.40 10.78 -8.28
CA MET A 31 -8.67 9.51 -8.21
C MET A 31 -9.49 8.35 -8.78
N ASP A 32 -10.79 8.26 -8.46
CA ASP A 32 -11.68 7.24 -9.01
C ASP A 32 -11.72 7.36 -10.55
N TYR A 33 -11.85 8.59 -11.07
CA TYR A 33 -11.79 8.86 -12.50
C TYR A 33 -10.45 8.42 -13.12
N LEU A 34 -9.32 8.75 -12.49
CA LEU A 34 -8.00 8.40 -12.99
C LEU A 34 -7.80 6.87 -13.03
N PHE A 35 -8.25 6.14 -12.01
CA PHE A 35 -8.23 4.67 -12.03
C PHE A 35 -9.08 4.10 -13.16
N VAL A 36 -10.32 4.59 -13.33
CA VAL A 36 -11.20 4.14 -14.43
C VAL A 36 -10.53 4.38 -15.79
N LYS A 37 -9.87 5.53 -15.98
CA LYS A 37 -9.15 5.82 -17.23
C LYS A 37 -7.95 4.90 -17.44
N LEU A 38 -7.19 4.60 -16.40
CA LEU A 38 -6.07 3.66 -16.49
C LEU A 38 -6.54 2.23 -16.81
N LEU A 39 -7.65 1.79 -16.22
CA LEU A 39 -8.25 0.48 -16.51
C LEU A 39 -8.75 0.41 -17.96
N GLN A 40 -9.42 1.46 -18.45
CA GLN A 40 -9.87 1.55 -19.84
C GLN A 40 -8.68 1.54 -20.81
N TRP A 41 -7.65 2.32 -20.52
CA TRP A 41 -6.44 2.37 -21.33
C TRP A 41 -5.71 1.02 -21.33
N GLY A 42 -5.52 0.41 -20.16
CA GLY A 42 -4.91 -0.92 -20.05
C GLY A 42 -5.68 -1.98 -20.83
N LYS A 43 -7.02 -1.96 -20.77
CA LYS A 43 -7.86 -2.85 -21.57
C LYS A 43 -7.69 -2.60 -23.07
N ALA A 44 -7.66 -1.34 -23.52
CA ALA A 44 -7.46 -1.00 -24.93
C ALA A 44 -6.09 -1.42 -25.46
N GLU A 45 -5.06 -1.32 -24.61
CA GLU A 45 -3.72 -1.83 -24.87
C GLU A 45 -3.63 -3.36 -24.74
N GLY A 46 -4.69 -4.07 -24.36
CA GLY A 46 -4.70 -5.53 -24.28
C GLY A 46 -3.97 -6.10 -23.05
N TYR A 47 -3.87 -5.33 -21.96
CA TYR A 47 -3.38 -5.86 -20.69
C TYR A 47 -4.39 -6.83 -20.06
N ALA A 48 -3.90 -7.98 -19.61
CA ALA A 48 -4.75 -9.01 -19.01
C ALA A 48 -5.16 -8.68 -17.56
N THR A 49 -4.26 -8.08 -16.79
CA THR A 49 -4.48 -7.78 -15.37
C THR A 49 -4.03 -6.37 -15.01
N PHE A 50 -4.67 -5.80 -13.97
CA PHE A 50 -4.27 -4.53 -13.38
C PHE A 50 -3.98 -4.71 -11.89
N ASN A 51 -2.78 -4.32 -11.49
CA ASN A 51 -2.31 -4.38 -10.12
C ASN A 51 -2.52 -3.01 -9.45
N PHE A 52 -3.48 -2.94 -8.51
CA PHE A 52 -3.78 -1.73 -7.73
C PHE A 52 -2.72 -1.41 -6.66
N GLY A 53 -1.65 -2.19 -6.59
CA GLY A 53 -0.66 -2.15 -5.53
C GLY A 53 -1.15 -2.78 -4.23
N MET A 54 -0.24 -2.93 -3.29
CA MET A 54 -0.53 -3.53 -1.99
C MET A 54 -1.45 -2.65 -1.13
N ALA A 55 -2.35 -3.27 -0.37
CA ALA A 55 -3.00 -2.63 0.78
C ALA A 55 -2.44 -3.32 2.04
N PRO A 56 -1.34 -2.79 2.63
CA PRO A 56 -0.66 -3.46 3.71
C PRO A 56 -1.60 -3.62 4.90
N LEU A 57 -1.49 -4.77 5.58
CA LEU A 57 -2.19 -5.09 6.83
C LEU A 57 -3.71 -5.27 6.74
N ALA A 58 -4.28 -5.18 5.55
CA ALA A 58 -5.73 -5.23 5.42
C ALA A 58 -6.32 -6.62 5.73
N SER A 59 -5.51 -7.68 5.66
CA SER A 59 -5.87 -9.06 6.00
C SER A 59 -5.51 -9.46 7.44
N VAL A 60 -5.04 -8.52 8.27
CA VAL A 60 -4.63 -8.89 9.62
C VAL A 60 -5.81 -8.83 10.58
N GLY A 61 -5.96 -9.90 11.36
CA GLY A 61 -7.15 -10.19 12.17
C GLY A 61 -7.75 -11.56 11.85
N GLU A 62 -7.37 -12.20 10.73
CA GLU A 62 -7.85 -13.54 10.36
C GLU A 62 -7.08 -14.69 11.04
N PHE A 63 -6.03 -14.40 11.83
CA PHE A 63 -5.22 -15.40 12.55
C PHE A 63 -5.19 -15.15 14.07
N SER A 64 -5.34 -16.22 14.86
CA SER A 64 -5.62 -16.26 16.31
C SER A 64 -4.47 -15.83 17.27
N GLY A 65 -3.44 -15.15 16.77
CA GLY A 65 -2.24 -14.81 17.56
C GLY A 65 -2.30 -13.44 18.24
N ALA A 66 -3.07 -13.27 19.32
CA ALA A 66 -3.26 -11.96 19.98
C ALA A 66 -1.96 -11.26 20.44
N ARG A 67 -0.96 -11.99 20.97
CA ARG A 67 0.34 -11.40 21.40
C ARG A 67 1.21 -10.88 20.24
N LEU A 68 1.09 -11.52 19.07
CA LEU A 68 1.79 -11.11 17.84
C LEU A 68 1.23 -9.76 17.37
N TRP A 69 -0.09 -9.64 17.45
CA TRP A 69 -0.83 -8.47 17.02
C TRP A 69 -0.61 -7.26 17.92
N GLU A 70 -0.54 -7.46 19.23
CA GLU A 70 -0.24 -6.38 20.19
C GLU A 70 1.11 -5.72 19.93
N LYS A 71 2.16 -6.51 19.64
CA LYS A 71 3.50 -5.99 19.33
C LYS A 71 3.55 -5.25 18.01
N LEU A 72 2.85 -5.76 17.00
CA LEU A 72 2.74 -5.11 15.69
C LEU A 72 1.95 -3.80 15.79
N ALA A 73 0.82 -3.82 16.51
CA ALA A 73 0.04 -2.64 16.80
C ALA A 73 0.89 -1.59 17.54
N HIS A 74 1.65 -1.98 18.56
CA HIS A 74 2.53 -1.04 19.26
C HIS A 74 3.61 -0.41 18.36
N LEU A 75 4.21 -1.19 17.45
CA LEU A 75 5.15 -0.69 16.46
C LEU A 75 4.48 0.31 15.51
N LEU A 76 3.27 0.00 15.05
CA LEU A 76 2.53 0.82 14.10
C LEU A 76 1.94 2.08 14.75
N PHE A 77 1.44 2.01 15.98
CA PHE A 77 0.96 3.14 16.79
C PHE A 77 2.08 4.15 17.07
N ARG A 78 3.32 3.68 17.27
CA ARG A 78 4.49 4.56 17.42
C ARG A 78 4.81 5.35 16.14
N HIS A 79 4.33 4.88 14.99
CA HIS A 79 4.46 5.55 13.68
C HIS A 79 3.14 6.16 13.17
N GLY A 80 2.06 6.03 13.94
CA GLY A 80 0.89 6.91 14.06
C GLY A 80 -0.03 7.13 12.86
N GLU A 81 0.49 7.51 11.70
CA GLU A 81 -0.36 8.02 10.59
C GLU A 81 -0.70 6.95 9.54
N GLY A 82 -0.06 5.77 9.57
CA GLY A 82 -0.20 4.75 8.52
C GLY A 82 -1.47 3.89 8.63
N LEU A 83 -1.82 3.42 9.83
CA LEU A 83 -2.85 2.38 10.01
C LEU A 83 -4.26 2.84 9.63
N TYR A 84 -4.62 4.08 9.96
CA TYR A 84 -5.94 4.64 9.66
C TYR A 84 -6.14 4.80 8.14
N ASN A 85 -5.04 5.00 7.39
CA ASN A 85 -5.07 5.09 5.94
C ASN A 85 -5.27 3.73 5.25
N PHE A 86 -4.86 2.61 5.87
CA PHE A 86 -4.86 1.31 5.19
C PHE A 86 -6.25 0.65 5.07
N GLN A 87 -7.11 0.77 6.09
CA GLN A 87 -8.49 0.28 6.00
C GLN A 87 -9.29 1.06 4.95
N GLY A 88 -9.14 2.40 4.94
CA GLY A 88 -9.69 3.26 3.91
C GLY A 88 -9.16 2.93 2.52
N LEU A 89 -7.86 2.61 2.39
CA LEU A 89 -7.25 2.19 1.13
C LEU A 89 -7.80 0.84 0.62
N ARG A 90 -8.01 -0.15 1.50
CA ARG A 90 -8.64 -1.42 1.11
C ARG A 90 -10.09 -1.20 0.67
N ALA A 91 -10.87 -0.45 1.44
CA ALA A 91 -12.26 -0.13 1.10
C ALA A 91 -12.34 0.64 -0.24
N TYR A 92 -11.43 1.57 -0.47
CA TYR A 92 -11.31 2.31 -1.72
C TYR A 92 -11.01 1.36 -2.90
N LYS A 93 -10.04 0.45 -2.75
CA LYS A 93 -9.70 -0.53 -3.80
C LYS A 93 -10.82 -1.54 -4.04
N ALA A 94 -11.59 -1.89 -3.01
CA ALA A 94 -12.70 -2.82 -3.11
C ALA A 94 -13.80 -2.35 -4.07
N LYS A 95 -13.94 -1.04 -4.30
CA LYS A 95 -14.87 -0.46 -5.30
C LYS A 95 -14.67 -1.02 -6.71
N PHE A 96 -13.45 -1.45 -7.04
CA PHE A 96 -13.09 -1.98 -8.35
C PHE A 96 -13.20 -3.52 -8.43
N HIS A 97 -13.71 -4.17 -7.38
CA HIS A 97 -13.83 -5.62 -7.26
C HIS A 97 -12.55 -6.40 -7.64
N PRO A 98 -11.38 -6.08 -7.06
CA PRO A 98 -10.14 -6.78 -7.38
C PRO A 98 -10.12 -8.19 -6.79
N ALA A 99 -9.37 -9.09 -7.43
CA ALA A 99 -8.96 -10.34 -6.81
C ALA A 99 -7.88 -10.07 -5.75
N TRP A 100 -8.15 -10.45 -4.50
CA TRP A 100 -7.21 -10.26 -3.40
C TRP A 100 -6.21 -11.42 -3.35
N VAL A 101 -4.93 -11.11 -3.57
CA VAL A 101 -3.84 -12.09 -3.52
C VAL A 101 -2.98 -11.82 -2.28
N PRO A 102 -2.78 -12.81 -1.37
CA PRO A 102 -1.95 -12.61 -0.19
C PRO A 102 -0.49 -12.39 -0.56
N ARG A 103 0.20 -11.54 0.22
CA ARG A 103 1.63 -11.28 0.08
C ARG A 103 2.32 -11.70 1.38
N TYR A 104 3.43 -12.41 1.24
CA TYR A 104 4.17 -12.99 2.36
C TYR A 104 5.56 -12.36 2.44
N MET A 105 6.09 -12.28 3.66
CA MET A 105 7.47 -11.87 3.92
C MET A 105 8.28 -13.14 4.21
N ALA A 106 9.36 -13.35 3.46
CA ALA A 106 10.31 -14.42 3.73
C ALA A 106 11.39 -13.94 4.71
N TYR A 107 11.72 -14.78 5.69
CA TYR A 107 12.78 -14.54 6.66
C TYR A 107 13.49 -15.88 6.97
N PRO A 108 14.77 -15.86 7.39
CA PRO A 108 15.57 -17.07 7.55
C PRO A 108 15.04 -18.01 8.65
N GLU A 109 14.85 -17.52 9.88
CA GLU A 109 14.30 -18.32 10.99
C GLU A 109 12.97 -17.80 11.52
N PHE A 110 12.14 -18.72 12.05
CA PHE A 110 10.79 -18.41 12.54
C PHE A 110 10.74 -17.35 13.65
N TRP A 111 11.82 -17.13 14.39
CA TRP A 111 11.87 -16.17 15.49
C TRP A 111 12.35 -14.78 15.05
N GLU A 112 12.89 -14.65 13.83
CA GLU A 112 13.40 -13.39 13.29
C GLU A 112 12.31 -12.48 12.72
N TRP A 113 11.07 -12.98 12.56
CA TRP A 113 9.95 -12.21 12.02
C TRP A 113 9.75 -10.81 12.68
N PRO A 114 9.90 -10.62 14.02
CA PRO A 114 9.69 -9.30 14.60
C PRO A 114 10.79 -8.33 14.16
N LEU A 115 12.03 -8.81 14.11
CA LEU A 115 13.16 -8.01 13.68
C LEU A 115 13.07 -7.68 12.19
N ALA A 116 12.68 -8.66 11.36
CA ALA A 116 12.46 -8.48 9.93
C ALA A 116 11.42 -7.39 9.64
N VAL A 117 10.29 -7.39 10.37
CA VAL A 117 9.26 -6.35 10.26
C VAL A 117 9.83 -4.97 10.60
N VAL A 118 10.61 -4.86 11.68
CA VAL A 118 11.24 -3.59 12.08
C VAL A 118 12.20 -3.10 11.00
N GLN A 119 13.09 -3.97 10.51
CA GLN A 119 14.08 -3.62 9.50
C GLN A 119 13.42 -3.14 8.20
N VAL A 120 12.38 -3.84 7.73
CA VAL A 120 11.62 -3.44 6.54
C VAL A 120 10.89 -2.11 6.79
N SER A 121 10.32 -1.91 7.98
CA SER A 121 9.65 -0.65 8.33
C SER A 121 10.63 0.53 8.31
N VAL A 122 11.83 0.36 8.87
CA VAL A 122 12.90 1.36 8.86
C VAL A 122 13.36 1.66 7.43
N LEU A 123 13.50 0.63 6.60
CA LEU A 123 13.89 0.79 5.19
C LEU A 123 12.86 1.60 4.42
N ILE A 124 11.57 1.28 4.58
CA ILE A 124 10.45 2.01 3.96
C ILE A 124 10.41 3.46 4.45
N ALA A 125 10.70 3.71 5.73
CA ALA A 125 10.75 5.06 6.30
C ALA A 125 11.93 5.92 5.78
N GLY A 126 12.86 5.35 5.00
CA GLY A 126 14.04 6.06 4.50
C GLY A 126 15.23 6.03 5.47
N GLY A 127 15.30 5.03 6.35
CA GLY A 127 16.43 4.77 7.25
C GLY A 127 16.21 5.19 8.71
N TRP A 128 17.11 4.73 9.59
CA TRP A 128 17.00 4.88 11.06
C TRP A 128 16.86 6.33 11.55
N ARG A 129 17.47 7.29 10.84
CA ARG A 129 17.37 8.73 11.18
C ARG A 129 15.97 9.28 10.97
N SER A 130 15.29 8.86 9.89
CA SER A 130 13.90 9.25 9.57
C SER A 130 12.91 8.54 10.50
N PHE A 131 13.20 7.29 10.85
CA PHE A 131 12.37 6.48 11.76
C PHE A 131 12.37 7.02 13.20
N LEU A 132 13.51 7.54 13.69
CA LEU A 132 13.63 8.06 15.07
C LEU A 132 13.23 9.54 15.22
N GLN A 133 13.07 10.28 14.11
CA GLN A 133 12.58 11.65 14.14
C GLN A 133 11.13 11.71 13.63
N PRO A 134 10.11 11.77 14.51
CA PRO A 134 8.76 12.06 14.06
C PRO A 134 8.77 13.43 13.37
N ARG A 135 8.30 13.50 12.13
CA ARG A 135 8.19 14.76 11.39
C ARG A 135 7.34 15.72 12.22
N ARG A 136 7.96 16.78 12.76
CA ARG A 136 7.21 17.92 13.28
C ARG A 136 6.47 18.55 12.10
N GLY A 137 5.15 18.53 12.17
CA GLY A 137 4.31 19.25 11.22
C GLY A 137 4.72 20.72 11.18
N THR A 138 5.09 21.20 10.00
CA THR A 138 5.11 22.63 9.71
C THR A 138 3.74 23.03 9.22
N SER A 139 3.21 24.05 9.87
CA SER A 139 1.91 24.71 9.65
C SER A 139 1.67 25.18 8.22
#